data_AF-A0A327K2E4-F1
#
_entry.id   AF-A0A327K2E4-F1
#
_cell.length_a   1.000
_cell.length_b   1.000
_cell.length_c   1.000
_cell.angle_alpha   90.00
_cell.angle_beta   90.00
_cell.angle_gamma   90.00
#
_symmetry.space_group_name_H-M   'P 1'
#
loop_
_entity.id
_entity.type
_entity.pdbx_description
1 polymer ?
#
loop_
_entity_poly.entity_id
_entity_poly.type
_entity_poly.pdbx_seq_one_letter_code
_entity_poly.pdbx_strand_id
1 'polypeptide(L)'
;AEDGYPRAFAAGLVCAGAGLSIVIPPSIGLVIYGVIAETSISDLFTAAIIPGLVMGLLMLVALPFVPKVDVNEMPPSLERLMPQAFSEL
;
A
#
# COMPACT_ATOMS: atom_id res chain seq x y z
N ALA A 1 -7.25 13.69 9.36
CA ALA A 1 -7.46 13.39 7.94
C ALA A 1 -8.79 14.00 7.56
N GLU A 2 -8.77 15.00 6.68
CA GLU A 2 -9.94 15.85 6.38
C GLU A 2 -11.08 15.09 5.65
N ASP A 3 -10.83 13.87 5.19
CA ASP A 3 -11.79 13.04 4.44
C ASP A 3 -12.59 12.01 5.27
N GLY A 4 -12.47 12.02 6.60
CA GLY A 4 -13.20 11.07 7.48
C GLY A 4 -12.62 9.65 7.53
N TYR A 5 -11.36 9.46 7.14
CA TYR A 5 -10.63 8.19 7.31
C TYR A 5 -9.74 8.21 8.56
N PRO A 6 -9.63 7.10 9.30
CA PRO A 6 -8.67 6.96 10.38
C PRO A 6 -7.23 7.25 9.93
N ARG A 7 -6.45 7.99 10.72
CA ARG A 7 -5.03 8.26 10.41
C ARG A 7 -4.22 6.96 10.23
N ALA A 8 -4.52 5.95 11.04
CA ALA A 8 -3.92 4.63 10.92
C ALA A 8 -4.22 3.96 9.56
N PHE A 9 -5.42 4.17 9.00
CA PHE A 9 -5.77 3.66 7.68
C PHE A 9 -4.97 4.36 6.57
N ALA A 10 -4.84 5.69 6.64
CA ALA A 10 -4.02 6.44 5.69
C ALA A 10 -2.54 6.01 5.74
N ALA A 11 -1.97 5.81 6.93
CA ALA A 11 -0.61 5.30 7.08
C ALA A 11 -0.47 3.88 6.49
N GLY A 12 -1.43 2.99 6.78
CA GLY A 12 -1.46 1.64 6.22
C GLY A 12 -1.57 1.63 4.69
N LEU A 13 -2.37 2.53 4.12
CA LEU A 13 -2.52 2.70 2.68
C LEU A 13 -1.20 3.12 2.03
N VAL A 14 -0.47 4.06 2.63
CA VAL A 14 0.85 4.49 2.16
C VAL A 14 1.86 3.33 2.25
N CYS A 15 1.91 2.62 3.37
CA CYS A 15 2.79 1.45 3.54
C CYS A 15 2.50 0.35 2.49
N ALA A 16 1.22 0.08 2.24
CA ALA A 16 0.81 -0.91 1.25
C ALA A 16 1.15 -0.45 -0.18
N GLY A 17 1.01 0.86 -0.49
CA GLY A 17 1.47 1.45 -1.75
C GLY A 17 2.98 1.36 -1.93
N ALA A 18 3.77 1.50 -0.85
CA ALA A 18 5.22 1.30 -0.91
C ALA A 18 5.58 -0.14 -1.31
N GLY A 19 4.86 -1.15 -0.79
CA GLY A 19 5.02 -2.54 -1.21
C GLY A 19 4.67 -2.78 -2.69
N LEU A 20 3.64 -2.10 -3.18
CA LEU A 20 3.21 -2.18 -4.59
C LEU A 20 4.29 -1.68 -5.57
N SER A 21 5.12 -0.72 -5.16
CA SER A 21 6.21 -0.17 -6.00
C SER A 21 7.26 -1.19 -6.44
N ILE A 22 7.36 -2.33 -5.77
CA ILE A 22 8.27 -3.42 -6.15
C ILE A 22 7.80 -4.10 -7.44
N VAL A 23 6.49 -4.11 -7.69
CA VAL A 23 5.86 -4.84 -8.82
C VAL A 23 5.62 -3.92 -10.02
N ILE A 24 5.40 -2.61 -9.83
CA ILE A 24 5.11 -1.69 -10.95
C ILE A 24 6.39 -1.31 -11.70
N PRO A 25 6.49 -1.52 -13.02
CA PRO A 25 7.66 -1.11 -13.80
C PRO A 25 7.72 0.41 -14.01
N PRO A 26 8.91 1.04 -14.02
CA PRO A 26 10.23 0.46 -13.73
C PRO A 26 10.50 0.31 -12.22
N SER A 27 10.95 -0.88 -11.79
CA SER A 27 11.25 -1.16 -10.37
C SER A 27 12.64 -1.78 -10.16
N ILE A 28 13.39 -1.28 -9.17
CA ILE A 28 14.70 -1.83 -8.77
C ILE A 28 14.58 -3.30 -8.35
N GLY A 29 13.49 -3.70 -7.69
CA GLY A 29 13.29 -5.09 -7.26
C GLY A 29 13.23 -6.05 -8.44
N LEU A 30 12.51 -5.69 -9.50
CA LEU A 30 12.43 -6.48 -10.74
C LEU A 30 13.77 -6.50 -11.49
N VAL A 31 14.56 -5.42 -11.44
CA VAL A 31 15.91 -5.40 -12.02
C VAL A 31 16.83 -6.37 -11.30
N ILE A 32 16.86 -6.33 -9.96
CA ILE A 32 17.68 -7.23 -9.15
C ILE A 32 17.26 -8.68 -9.40
N TYR A 33 15.96 -8.97 -9.44
CA TYR A 33 15.45 -10.29 -9.77
C TYR A 33 15.88 -10.75 -11.17
N GLY A 34 15.79 -9.89 -12.19
CA GLY A 34 16.21 -10.21 -13.55
C GLY A 34 17.69 -10.53 -13.66
N VAL A 35 18.54 -9.83 -12.91
CA VAL A 35 19.98 -10.11 -12.84
C VAL A 35 20.25 -11.47 -12.19
N ILE A 36 19.57 -11.79 -11.09
CA ILE A 36 19.77 -13.07 -10.38
C ILE A 36 19.23 -14.26 -11.19
N ALA A 37 18.10 -14.09 -11.86
CA ALA A 37 17.44 -15.12 -12.66
C ALA A 37 17.96 -15.21 -14.11
N GLU A 38 18.98 -14.41 -14.47
CA GLU A 38 19.58 -14.32 -15.82
C GLU A 38 18.53 -14.16 -16.94
N THR A 39 17.43 -13.47 -16.64
CA THR A 39 16.32 -13.27 -17.58
C THR A 39 16.25 -11.82 -18.05
N SER A 40 15.61 -11.60 -19.20
CA SER A 40 15.52 -10.27 -19.78
C SER A 40 14.69 -9.33 -18.87
N ILE A 41 15.30 -8.21 -18.49
CA ILE A 41 14.66 -7.17 -17.69
C ILE A 41 13.45 -6.58 -18.44
N SER A 42 13.51 -6.49 -19.78
CA SER A 42 12.40 -6.00 -20.60
C SER A 42 11.17 -6.90 -20.51
N ASP A 43 11.41 -8.21 -20.47
CA ASP A 43 10.34 -9.21 -20.46
C ASP A 43 9.70 -9.26 -19.07
N LEU A 44 10.52 -9.15 -18.02
CA LEU A 44 10.05 -8.98 -16.64
C LEU A 44 9.18 -7.74 -16.46
N PHE A 45 9.60 -6.59 -16.98
CA PHE A 45 8.81 -5.37 -16.92
C PHE A 45 7.48 -5.52 -17.63
N THR A 46 7.49 -6.10 -18.83
CA THR A 46 6.27 -6.32 -19.61
C THR A 46 5.33 -7.31 -18.92
N ALA A 47 5.87 -8.39 -18.35
CA ALA A 47 5.12 -9.38 -17.59
C ALA A 47 4.52 -8.79 -16.30
N ALA A 48 5.19 -7.81 -15.69
CA ALA A 48 4.75 -7.18 -14.44
C ALA A 48 3.65 -6.12 -14.61
N ILE A 49 3.37 -5.67 -15.84
CA ILE A 49 2.28 -4.71 -16.14
C ILE A 49 0.92 -5.26 -15.68
N ILE A 50 0.60 -6.49 -16.08
CA ILE A 50 -0.68 -7.14 -15.77
C ILE A 50 -0.89 -7.29 -14.24
N PRO A 51 0.01 -7.95 -13.49
CA PRO A 51 -0.16 -8.10 -12.05
C PRO A 51 -0.10 -6.77 -11.29
N GLY A 52 0.72 -5.81 -11.75
CA GLY A 52 0.78 -4.46 -11.16
C GLY A 52 -0.55 -3.71 -11.30
N LEU A 53 -1.16 -3.74 -12.47
CA LEU A 53 -2.49 -3.17 -12.71
C LEU A 53 -3.58 -3.86 -11.89
N VAL A 54 -3.55 -5.20 -11.82
CA VAL A 54 -4.50 -5.97 -11.02
C VAL A 54 -4.41 -5.59 -9.55
N MET A 55 -3.21 -5.52 -8.98
CA MET A 55 -3.03 -5.11 -7.58
C MET A 55 -3.47 -3.66 -7.34
N GLY A 56 -3.15 -2.73 -8.25
CA GLY A 56 -3.62 -1.35 -8.17
C GLY A 56 -5.14 -1.23 -8.21
N LEU A 57 -5.80 -1.98 -9.10
CA LEU A 57 -7.26 -2.05 -9.18
C LEU A 57 -7.87 -2.64 -7.91
N LEU A 58 -7.29 -3.70 -7.36
CA LEU A 58 -7.75 -4.28 -6.10
C LEU A 58 -7.67 -3.29 -4.94
N MET A 59 -6.61 -2.47 -4.87
CA MET A 59 -6.52 -1.40 -3.88
C MET A 59 -7.61 -0.34 -4.05
N LEU A 60 -7.87 0.10 -5.28
CA LEU A 60 -8.94 1.06 -5.56
C LEU A 60 -10.32 0.49 -5.20
N VAL A 61 -10.55 -0.77 -5.51
CA VAL A 61 -11.79 -1.49 -5.17
C VAL A 61 -11.92 -1.71 -3.67
N ALA A 62 -10.82 -1.86 -2.93
CA ALA A 62 -10.84 -2.04 -1.47
C ALA A 62 -11.30 -0.78 -0.72
N LEU A 63 -11.02 0.43 -1.23
CA LEU A 63 -11.37 1.71 -0.61
C LEU A 63 -12.85 1.83 -0.18
N PRO A 64 -13.86 1.56 -1.06
CA PRO A 64 -15.27 1.66 -0.67
C PRO A 64 -15.72 0.64 0.38
N PHE A 65 -15.00 -0.47 0.57
CA PHE A 65 -15.35 -1.47 1.58
C PHE A 65 -14.86 -1.11 2.98
N VAL A 66 -14.00 -0.10 3.11
CA VAL A 66 -13.49 0.33 4.41
C VAL A 66 -14.56 1.20 5.08
N PRO A 67 -15.11 0.76 6.23
CA PRO A 67 -16.04 1.59 6.98
C PRO A 67 -15.31 2.86 7.41
N LYS A 68 -15.93 4.01 7.11
CA LYS A 68 -15.45 5.30 7.61
C LYS A 68 -15.63 5.28 9.13
N VAL A 69 -14.53 5.10 9.85
CA VAL A 69 -14.50 5.21 11.31
C VAL A 69 -14.14 6.65 11.64
N ASP A 70 -15.08 7.33 12.29
CA ASP A 70 -14.87 8.68 12.76
C ASP A 70 -13.78 8.68 13.84
N VAL A 71 -12.73 9.50 13.65
CA VAL A 71 -11.60 9.57 14.59
C VAL A 71 -12.03 10.09 15.96
N ASN A 72 -13.17 10.78 16.04
CA ASN A 72 -13.74 11.28 17.29
C ASN A 72 -14.49 10.20 18.11
N GLU A 73 -14.82 9.06 17.51
CA GLU A 73 -15.50 7.93 18.20
C GLU A 73 -14.55 6.75 18.42
N MET A 74 -13.24 7.00 18.43
CA MET A 74 -12.26 5.92 18.59
C MET A 74 -12.41 5.26 19.97
N PRO A 75 -12.65 3.93 20.04
CA PRO A 75 -12.75 3.24 21.31
C PRO A 75 -11.37 3.27 22.01
N PRO A 76 -11.31 3.46 23.34
CA PRO A 76 -10.06 3.61 24.10
C PRO A 76 -9.07 2.44 23.95
N SER A 77 -9.53 1.28 23.47
CA SER A 77 -8.70 0.12 23.16
C SER A 77 -7.85 0.28 21.89
N LEU A 78 -8.30 1.06 20.90
CA LEU A 78 -7.53 1.32 19.68
C LEU A 78 -6.45 2.39 19.90
N GLU A 79 -6.69 3.38 20.76
CA GLU A 79 -5.69 4.38 21.14
C GLU A 79 -4.43 3.73 21.72
N ARG A 80 -4.56 2.67 22.51
CA ARG A 80 -3.41 1.91 23.04
C ARG A 80 -2.64 1.11 21.99
N LEU A 81 -3.28 0.76 20.89
CA LEU A 81 -2.66 0.05 19.78
C LEU A 81 -2.09 1.01 18.73
N MET A 82 -2.34 2.31 18.87
CA MET A 82 -1.71 3.31 18.02
C MET A 82 -0.22 3.38 18.35
N PRO A 83 0.65 3.23 17.34
CA PRO A 83 2.09 3.45 17.53
C PRO A 83 2.31 4.86 18.07
N GLN A 84 3.25 5.04 19.01
CA GLN A 84 3.49 6.34 19.67
C GLN A 84 3.85 7.48 18.70
N ALA A 85 4.28 7.14 17.48
CA ALA A 85 4.45 8.09 16.38
C ALA A 85 3.14 8.82 15.98
N PHE A 86 1.97 8.32 16.38
CA PHE A 86 0.65 8.86 16.03
C PHE A 86 -0.13 9.44 17.22
N SER A 87 0.37 9.36 18.45
CA SER A 87 -0.31 9.89 19.65
C SER A 87 -0.14 11.41 19.84
N GLU A 88 0.84 12.01 19.16
CA GLU A 88 1.24 13.42 19.30
C GLU A 88 0.66 14.34 18.18
N LEU A 89 -0.26 13.85 17.34
CA LEU A 89 -0.73 14.51 16.10
C LEU A 89 -2.25 14.54 15.91
#